data_AF-A0A349U6K9-F1
#
_entry.id   AF-A0A349U6K9-F1
#
_cell.length_a   1.000
_cell.length_b   1.000
_cell.length_c   1.000
_cell.angle_alpha   90.00
_cell.angle_beta   90.00
_cell.angle_gamma   90.00
#
_symmetry.space_group_name_H-M   'P 1'
#
loop_
_entity.id
_entity.type
_entity.pdbx_description
1 polymer ?
#
loop_
_entity_poly.entity_id
_entity_poly.type
_entity_poly.pdbx_seq_one_letter_code
_entity_poly.pdbx_strand_id
1 'polypeptide(L)'
;ASTGSTANDLDEWLRNDFFEQHCKLFHHRPFIWHIWDGRKRDGFHALVNYHRLAEGGDKGKKLLETLTYSYLGDWINRQKDGVKRNEDGAEDRLAAAVELQKRLIAILEGDPPFDIFVRWKPVEKQPVGWNPDINDGVRINIRPFMASDIPGGKSGAGVLRWKPNISWSKDRGKEPDRSKEQFPWFWKNGEFTGDRINDVHIANSVKLKARERAAGDPEVDINV
;
A
#
# COMPACT_ATOMS: atom_id res chain seq x y z
N ALA A 1 7.28 1.29 25.89
CA ALA A 1 6.84 0.08 26.61
C ALA A 1 7.44 -1.13 25.90
N SER A 2 8.17 -2.00 26.61
CA SER A 2 8.54 -3.30 26.05
C SER A 2 7.25 -4.02 25.71
N THR A 3 7.11 -4.42 24.46
CA THR A 3 6.03 -5.32 24.07
C THR A 3 6.57 -6.70 24.41
N GLY A 4 6.17 -7.26 25.56
CA GLY A 4 6.62 -8.60 25.96
C GLY A 4 6.24 -9.60 24.87
N SER A 5 7.22 -10.29 24.30
CA SER A 5 7.03 -11.47 23.46
C SER A 5 6.97 -12.70 24.36
N THR A 6 6.07 -13.62 24.09
CA THR A 6 6.06 -14.96 24.70
C THR A 6 6.57 -16.03 23.72
N ALA A 7 7.11 -15.63 22.57
CA ALA A 7 7.65 -16.55 21.57
C ALA A 7 8.82 -17.36 22.13
N ASN A 8 8.86 -18.64 21.80
CA ASN A 8 9.88 -19.56 22.28
C ASN A 8 11.18 -19.45 21.48
N ASP A 9 11.10 -19.01 20.23
CA ASP A 9 12.23 -18.82 19.34
C ASP A 9 12.05 -17.63 18.38
N LEU A 10 13.09 -17.38 17.57
CA LEU A 10 13.12 -16.27 16.62
C LEU A 10 12.11 -16.42 15.49
N ASP A 11 11.87 -17.63 14.97
CA ASP A 11 10.91 -17.84 13.87
C ASP A 11 9.48 -17.55 14.37
N GLU A 12 9.14 -18.06 15.55
CA GLU A 12 7.86 -17.79 16.19
C GLU A 12 7.69 -16.28 16.44
N TRP A 13 8.73 -15.58 16.93
CA TRP A 13 8.67 -14.15 17.16
C TRP A 13 8.52 -13.34 15.85
N LEU A 14 9.31 -13.66 14.82
CA LEU A 14 9.25 -13.00 13.52
C LEU A 14 7.88 -13.16 12.87
N ARG A 15 7.29 -14.36 12.98
CA ARG A 15 5.96 -14.62 12.45
C ARG A 15 4.89 -13.90 13.25
N ASN A 16 4.99 -13.89 14.57
CA ASN A 16 3.85 -13.60 15.44
C ASN A 16 3.82 -12.23 16.06
N ASP A 17 4.96 -11.73 16.51
CA ASP A 17 5.00 -10.56 17.38
C ASP A 17 5.72 -9.40 16.71
N PHE A 18 6.79 -9.69 15.95
CA PHE A 18 7.67 -8.70 15.33
C PHE A 18 6.92 -7.50 14.75
N PHE A 19 5.97 -7.71 13.85
CA PHE A 19 5.37 -6.59 13.12
C PHE A 19 4.46 -5.72 14.01
N GLU A 20 3.78 -6.31 15.00
CA GLU A 20 3.01 -5.54 16.00
C GLU A 20 3.95 -4.69 16.87
N GLN A 21 5.03 -5.30 17.35
CA GLN A 21 6.04 -4.62 18.16
C GLN A 21 6.73 -3.50 17.36
N HIS A 22 7.08 -3.77 16.11
CA HIS A 22 7.67 -2.82 15.16
C HIS A 22 6.73 -1.64 14.91
N CYS A 23 5.44 -1.90 14.65
CA CYS A 23 4.45 -0.84 14.50
C CYS A 23 4.36 0.04 15.74
N LYS A 24 4.32 -0.54 16.95
CA LYS A 24 4.23 0.23 18.20
C LYS A 24 5.52 1.02 18.49
N LEU A 25 6.68 0.42 18.26
CA LEU A 25 7.99 1.03 18.48
C LEU A 25 8.20 2.26 17.59
N PHE A 26 7.76 2.18 16.33
CA PHE A 26 7.90 3.27 15.35
C PHE A 26 6.63 4.12 15.23
N HIS A 27 5.84 4.24 16.31
CA HIS A 27 4.67 5.13 16.39
C HIS A 27 3.70 4.97 15.19
N HIS A 28 3.45 3.73 14.79
CA HIS A 28 2.61 3.32 13.65
C HIS A 28 3.11 3.82 12.28
N ARG A 29 4.42 4.07 12.15
CA ARG A 29 5.13 4.33 10.90
C ARG A 29 6.22 3.26 10.66
N PRO A 30 5.84 1.97 10.53
CA PRO A 30 6.81 0.91 10.37
C PRO A 30 7.58 1.04 9.05
N PHE A 31 8.90 0.84 9.07
CA PHE A 31 9.74 0.81 7.87
C PHE A 31 10.13 -0.60 7.40
N ILE A 32 9.71 -1.63 8.15
CA ILE A 32 9.76 -3.03 7.72
C ILE A 32 8.31 -3.48 7.70
N TRP A 33 7.81 -3.85 6.53
CA TRP A 33 6.44 -4.28 6.32
C TRP A 33 6.41 -5.79 6.30
N HIS A 34 5.52 -6.37 7.10
CA HIS A 34 5.29 -7.81 7.12
C HIS A 34 4.05 -8.13 6.31
N ILE A 35 4.28 -8.60 5.09
CA ILE A 35 3.23 -9.01 4.14
C ILE A 35 3.07 -10.52 4.26
N TRP A 36 1.83 -11.00 4.26
CA TRP A 36 1.54 -12.43 4.43
C TRP A 36 0.23 -12.82 3.75
N ASP A 37 0.00 -14.13 3.61
CA ASP A 37 -1.18 -14.70 2.93
C ASP A 37 -2.35 -15.03 3.87
N GLY A 38 -2.23 -14.69 5.16
CA GLY A 38 -3.28 -14.90 6.16
C GLY A 38 -3.14 -16.22 6.91
N ARG A 39 -2.19 -17.09 6.52
CA ARG A 39 -1.92 -18.35 7.24
C ARG A 39 -0.78 -18.17 8.23
N LYS A 40 -1.08 -18.42 9.52
CA LYS A 40 -0.15 -18.11 10.62
C LYS A 40 1.06 -19.05 10.70
N ARG A 41 0.89 -20.34 10.38
CA ARG A 41 1.89 -21.39 10.62
C ARG A 41 2.60 -21.86 9.36
N ASP A 42 1.85 -22.07 8.29
CA ASP A 42 2.28 -22.76 7.07
C ASP A 42 2.06 -21.91 5.80
N GLY A 43 2.01 -20.59 5.98
CA GLY A 43 1.77 -19.60 4.93
C GLY A 43 3.03 -18.95 4.38
N PHE A 44 2.80 -18.14 3.35
CA PHE A 44 3.78 -17.17 2.85
C PHE A 44 3.89 -15.96 3.78
N HIS A 45 5.13 -15.59 4.11
CA HIS A 45 5.45 -14.38 4.84
C HIS A 45 6.66 -13.70 4.20
N ALA A 46 6.62 -12.37 4.11
CA ALA A 46 7.72 -11.56 3.64
C ALA A 46 7.92 -10.34 4.55
N LEU A 47 9.16 -10.09 4.94
CA LEU A 47 9.59 -8.86 5.59
C LEU A 47 10.26 -7.96 4.55
N VAL A 48 9.65 -6.83 4.25
CA VAL A 48 10.04 -5.95 3.15
C VAL A 48 10.42 -4.58 3.70
N ASN A 49 11.58 -4.05 3.31
CA ASN A 49 11.99 -2.71 3.71
C ASN A 49 11.24 -1.66 2.88
N TYR A 50 10.48 -0.80 3.56
CA TYR A 50 9.71 0.30 2.97
C TYR A 50 10.56 1.21 2.08
N HIS A 51 11.77 1.58 2.50
CA HIS A 51 12.60 2.51 1.74
C HIS A 51 13.03 1.92 0.41
N ARG A 52 13.23 0.59 0.34
CA ARG A 52 13.50 -0.11 -0.92
C ARG A 52 12.24 -0.25 -1.76
N LEU A 53 11.10 -0.49 -1.12
CA LEU A 53 9.81 -0.62 -1.79
C LEU A 53 9.29 0.71 -2.36
N ALA A 54 9.68 1.83 -1.75
CA ALA A 54 9.37 3.19 -2.17
C ALA A 54 10.54 3.89 -2.89
N GLU A 55 11.58 3.13 -3.28
CA GLU A 55 12.70 3.69 -4.02
C GLU A 55 12.25 4.12 -5.42
N GLY A 56 12.60 5.34 -5.82
CA GLY A 56 12.23 5.91 -7.12
C GLY A 56 12.94 5.24 -8.31
N GLY A 57 12.59 5.70 -9.52
CA GLY A 57 13.19 5.19 -10.77
C GLY A 57 12.82 3.73 -11.05
N ASP A 58 11.54 3.38 -10.87
CA ASP A 58 10.95 2.04 -11.02
C ASP A 58 11.48 0.94 -10.10
N LYS A 59 12.48 1.20 -9.25
CA LYS A 59 13.08 0.17 -8.38
C LYS A 59 12.09 -0.38 -7.37
N GLY A 60 11.31 0.49 -6.73
CA GLY A 60 10.24 0.08 -5.81
C GLY A 60 9.17 -0.78 -6.47
N LYS A 61 8.76 -0.41 -7.70
CA LYS A 61 7.84 -1.19 -8.53
C LYS A 61 8.40 -2.55 -8.88
N LYS A 62 9.64 -2.62 -9.39
CA LYS A 62 10.31 -3.88 -9.71
C LYS A 62 10.47 -4.79 -8.49
N LEU A 63 10.72 -4.21 -7.31
CA LEU A 63 10.76 -4.98 -6.06
C LEU A 63 9.40 -5.58 -5.72
N LEU A 64 8.31 -4.82 -5.86
CA LEU A 64 6.96 -5.32 -5.64
C LEU A 64 6.56 -6.37 -6.69
N GLU A 65 6.94 -6.19 -7.96
CA GLU A 65 6.76 -7.18 -9.03
C GLU A 65 7.52 -8.47 -8.71
N THR A 66 8.76 -8.37 -8.24
CA THR A 66 9.59 -9.54 -7.84
C THR A 66 8.96 -10.27 -6.67
N LEU A 67 8.45 -9.54 -5.66
CA LEU A 67 7.70 -10.15 -4.56
C LEU A 67 6.47 -10.91 -5.05
N THR A 68 5.71 -10.30 -5.97
CA THR A 68 4.40 -10.78 -6.43
C THR A 68 4.49 -11.95 -7.40
N TYR A 69 5.39 -11.86 -8.38
CA TYR A 69 5.47 -12.80 -9.50
C TYR A 69 6.61 -13.81 -9.35
N SER A 70 7.68 -13.46 -8.64
CA SER A 70 8.81 -14.37 -8.41
C SER A 70 8.69 -15.07 -7.07
N TYR A 71 8.88 -14.38 -5.94
CA TYR A 71 8.89 -15.04 -4.63
C TYR A 71 7.56 -15.70 -4.27
N LEU A 72 6.45 -14.99 -4.41
CA LEU A 72 5.12 -15.55 -4.20
C LEU A 72 4.72 -16.51 -5.34
N GLY A 73 5.16 -16.26 -6.58
CA GLY A 73 4.92 -17.15 -7.71
C GLY A 73 5.55 -18.54 -7.52
N ASP A 74 6.79 -18.59 -7.04
CA ASP A 74 7.50 -19.83 -6.69
C ASP A 74 6.78 -20.57 -5.56
N TRP A 75 6.31 -19.84 -4.54
CA TRP A 75 5.51 -20.43 -3.47
C TRP A 75 4.21 -21.05 -3.99
N ILE A 76 3.48 -20.32 -4.84
CA ILE A 76 2.26 -20.81 -5.50
C ILE A 76 2.54 -22.07 -6.32
N ASN A 77 3.62 -22.09 -7.10
CA ASN A 77 3.98 -23.25 -7.92
C ASN A 77 4.30 -24.48 -7.05
N ARG A 78 5.01 -24.30 -5.93
CA ARG A 78 5.23 -25.39 -4.95
C ARG A 78 3.92 -25.92 -4.40
N GLN A 79 2.95 -25.05 -4.08
CA GLN A 79 1.65 -25.51 -3.59
C GLN A 79 0.84 -26.22 -4.67
N LYS A 80 0.88 -25.76 -5.93
CA LYS A 80 0.26 -26.48 -7.06
C LYS A 80 0.82 -27.89 -7.21
N ASP A 81 2.14 -28.05 -7.07
CA ASP A 81 2.76 -29.37 -7.14
C ASP A 81 2.43 -30.23 -5.92
N GLY A 82 2.28 -29.64 -4.73
CA GLY A 82 1.76 -30.32 -3.54
C GLY A 82 0.34 -30.83 -3.72
N VAL A 83 -0.54 -30.02 -4.34
CA VAL A 83 -1.91 -30.44 -4.70
C VAL A 83 -1.88 -31.65 -5.66
N LYS A 84 -1.03 -31.63 -6.70
CA LYS A 84 -0.88 -32.77 -7.62
C LYS A 84 -0.41 -34.05 -6.91
N ARG A 85 0.36 -33.92 -5.83
CA ARG A 85 0.83 -35.03 -5.00
C ARG A 85 -0.15 -35.45 -3.90
N ASN A 86 -1.32 -34.81 -3.81
CA ASN A 86 -2.30 -34.98 -2.72
C ASN A 86 -1.68 -34.74 -1.33
N GLU A 87 -0.83 -33.74 -1.21
CA GLU A 87 -0.29 -33.33 0.10
C GLU A 87 -1.35 -32.63 0.95
N ASP A 88 -1.48 -33.05 2.20
CA ASP A 88 -2.44 -32.47 3.13
C ASP A 88 -2.29 -30.94 3.25
N GLY A 89 -3.43 -30.25 3.14
CA GLY A 89 -3.53 -28.79 3.24
C GLY A 89 -2.91 -28.00 2.08
N ALA A 90 -2.42 -28.64 1.02
CA ALA A 90 -1.83 -27.93 -0.13
C ALA A 90 -2.85 -27.04 -0.85
N GLU A 91 -4.11 -27.45 -0.92
CA GLU A 91 -5.19 -26.67 -1.52
C GLU A 91 -5.44 -25.36 -0.75
N ASP A 92 -5.50 -25.42 0.59
CA ASP A 92 -5.70 -24.23 1.42
C ASP A 92 -4.51 -23.27 1.35
N ARG A 93 -3.28 -23.81 1.32
CA ARG A 93 -2.07 -22.99 1.14
C ARG A 93 -2.05 -22.32 -0.23
N LEU A 94 -2.44 -23.05 -1.28
CA LEU A 94 -2.55 -22.51 -2.62
C LEU A 94 -3.59 -21.39 -2.70
N ALA A 95 -4.77 -21.62 -2.14
CA ALA A 95 -5.86 -20.63 -2.13
C ALA A 95 -5.44 -19.34 -1.44
N ALA A 96 -4.82 -19.42 -0.25
CA ALA A 96 -4.31 -18.26 0.47
C ALA A 96 -3.25 -17.49 -0.33
N ALA A 97 -2.28 -18.19 -0.91
CA ALA A 97 -1.21 -17.59 -1.69
C ALA A 97 -1.72 -16.87 -2.95
N VAL A 98 -2.68 -17.46 -3.67
CA VAL A 98 -3.33 -16.85 -4.83
C VAL A 98 -4.11 -15.60 -4.43
N GLU A 99 -4.76 -15.63 -3.27
CA GLU A 99 -5.55 -14.50 -2.76
C GLU A 99 -4.67 -13.30 -2.35
N LEU A 100 -3.48 -13.57 -1.79
CA LEU A 100 -2.44 -12.55 -1.60
C LEU A 100 -1.95 -11.99 -2.94
N GLN A 101 -1.68 -12.86 -3.92
CA GLN A 101 -1.15 -12.43 -5.22
C GLN A 101 -2.11 -11.47 -5.92
N LYS A 102 -3.42 -11.76 -5.92
CA LYS A 102 -4.44 -10.86 -6.48
C LYS A 102 -4.38 -9.44 -5.88
N ARG A 103 -4.22 -9.32 -4.56
CA ARG A 103 -4.11 -8.00 -3.90
C ARG A 103 -2.82 -7.29 -4.25
N LEU A 104 -1.70 -7.99 -4.30
CA LEU A 104 -0.42 -7.39 -4.70
C LEU A 104 -0.44 -6.91 -6.15
N ILE A 105 -1.12 -7.64 -7.05
CA ILE A 105 -1.39 -7.19 -8.43
C ILE A 105 -2.25 -5.92 -8.41
N ALA A 106 -3.33 -5.89 -7.64
CA ALA A 106 -4.17 -4.70 -7.54
C ALA A 106 -3.42 -3.47 -6.96
N ILE A 107 -2.48 -3.68 -6.04
CA ILE A 107 -1.58 -2.63 -5.53
C ILE A 107 -0.59 -2.16 -6.61
N LEU A 108 -0.05 -3.06 -7.42
CA LEU A 108 0.80 -2.71 -8.57
C LEU A 108 0.04 -1.85 -9.59
N GLU A 109 -1.20 -2.24 -9.90
CA GLU A 109 -2.11 -1.52 -10.78
C GLU A 109 -2.52 -0.17 -10.19
N GLY A 110 -2.77 -0.11 -8.88
CA GLY A 110 -2.99 1.12 -8.12
C GLY A 110 -4.25 1.89 -8.49
N ASP A 111 -5.30 1.19 -8.94
CA ASP A 111 -6.64 1.77 -9.03
C ASP A 111 -7.38 1.66 -7.68
N PRO A 112 -8.36 2.53 -7.41
CA PRO A 112 -9.15 2.49 -6.18
C PRO A 112 -9.72 1.09 -5.87
N PRO A 113 -9.63 0.61 -4.62
CA PRO A 113 -9.17 1.31 -3.41
C PRO A 113 -7.65 1.23 -3.15
N PHE A 114 -6.87 0.67 -4.08
CA PHE A 114 -5.43 0.43 -3.94
C PHE A 114 -4.56 1.59 -4.45
N ASP A 115 -5.17 2.72 -4.81
CA ASP A 115 -4.44 3.89 -5.26
C ASP A 115 -3.71 4.59 -4.10
N ILE A 116 -2.57 5.20 -4.42
CA ILE A 116 -1.93 6.15 -3.54
C ILE A 116 -2.55 7.53 -3.80
N PHE A 117 -3.05 8.14 -2.74
CA PHE A 117 -3.56 9.51 -2.74
C PHE A 117 -2.69 10.40 -1.85
N VAL A 118 -2.16 11.47 -2.43
CA VAL A 118 -1.27 12.43 -1.78
C VAL A 118 -1.94 13.80 -1.75
N ARG A 119 -2.57 14.16 -0.64
CA ARG A 119 -3.42 15.35 -0.51
C ARG A 119 -2.78 16.68 -0.95
N TRP A 120 -1.47 16.84 -0.82
CA TRP A 120 -0.74 18.07 -1.18
C TRP A 120 -0.26 18.10 -2.63
N LYS A 121 -0.37 17.02 -3.39
CA LYS A 121 -0.02 16.96 -4.81
C LYS A 121 -1.25 17.24 -5.68
N PRO A 122 -1.13 18.04 -6.75
CA PRO A 122 -2.24 18.24 -7.69
C PRO A 122 -2.58 16.94 -8.44
N VAL A 123 -3.76 16.85 -9.07
CA VAL A 123 -4.26 15.63 -9.74
C VAL A 123 -3.23 15.03 -10.70
N GLU A 124 -2.58 15.85 -11.52
CA GLU A 124 -1.58 15.44 -12.51
C GLU A 124 -0.28 14.89 -11.88
N LYS A 125 0.03 15.27 -10.64
CA LYS A 125 1.20 14.77 -9.89
C LYS A 125 0.85 13.61 -8.95
N GLN A 126 -0.39 13.15 -8.91
CA GLN A 126 -0.75 11.97 -8.13
C GLN A 126 -0.06 10.71 -8.68
N PRO A 127 0.37 9.77 -7.82
CA PRO A 127 0.95 8.50 -8.26
C PRO A 127 -0.03 7.67 -9.10
N VAL A 128 0.47 7.02 -10.15
CA VAL A 128 -0.27 6.07 -10.99
C VAL A 128 0.37 4.70 -10.81
N GLY A 129 -0.44 3.69 -10.47
CA GLY A 129 0.08 2.40 -10.02
C GLY A 129 0.92 2.48 -8.75
N TRP A 130 1.71 1.43 -8.51
CA TRP A 130 2.76 1.48 -7.49
C TRP A 130 3.94 2.33 -7.97
N ASN A 131 3.83 3.64 -7.74
CA ASN A 131 4.90 4.62 -7.95
C ASN A 131 4.95 5.64 -6.80
N PRO A 132 5.22 5.17 -5.57
CA PRO A 132 5.29 6.04 -4.40
C PRO A 132 6.48 7.01 -4.48
N ASP A 133 6.33 8.16 -3.83
CA ASP A 133 7.45 9.03 -3.49
C ASP A 133 7.78 8.83 -2.02
N ILE A 134 9.02 8.47 -1.73
CA ILE A 134 9.48 8.19 -0.37
C ILE A 134 9.26 9.38 0.57
N ASN A 135 9.31 10.60 0.03
CA ASN A 135 9.14 11.85 0.77
C ASN A 135 7.68 12.11 1.18
N ASP A 136 6.71 11.42 0.56
CA ASP A 136 5.31 11.51 0.99
C ASP A 136 5.09 10.78 2.33
N GLY A 137 6.03 9.91 2.70
CA GLY A 137 6.11 9.26 3.99
C GLY A 137 5.27 7.98 4.11
N VAL A 138 5.64 7.16 5.10
CA VAL A 138 5.07 5.83 5.35
C VAL A 138 3.55 5.84 5.43
N ARG A 139 2.95 6.84 6.11
CA ARG A 139 1.50 6.93 6.31
C ARG A 139 0.75 6.95 4.99
N ILE A 140 1.26 7.63 3.97
CA ILE A 140 0.58 7.71 2.67
C ILE A 140 0.81 6.44 1.87
N ASN A 141 2.07 6.02 1.77
CA ASN A 141 2.48 4.93 0.91
C ASN A 141 2.00 3.55 1.39
N ILE A 142 1.66 3.38 2.67
CA ILE A 142 1.16 2.11 3.21
C ILE A 142 -0.34 1.88 2.93
N ARG A 143 -1.09 2.91 2.53
CA ARG A 143 -2.56 2.84 2.36
C ARG A 143 -3.01 1.68 1.44
N PRO A 144 -2.40 1.46 0.25
CA PRO A 144 -2.81 0.37 -0.64
C PRO A 144 -2.72 -1.01 0.02
N PHE A 145 -1.71 -1.21 0.88
CA PHE A 145 -1.49 -2.48 1.57
C PHE A 145 -2.52 -2.75 2.67
N MET A 146 -3.26 -1.72 3.10
CA MET A 146 -4.32 -1.81 4.11
C MET A 146 -5.74 -1.80 3.50
N ALA A 147 -5.86 -1.67 2.18
CA ALA A 147 -7.12 -1.36 1.51
C ALA A 147 -8.13 -2.52 1.44
N SER A 148 -7.66 -3.76 1.42
CA SER A 148 -8.51 -4.95 1.34
C SER A 148 -7.95 -6.09 2.18
N ASP A 149 -8.69 -6.49 3.20
CA ASP A 149 -8.28 -7.54 4.14
C ASP A 149 -8.19 -8.90 3.45
N ILE A 150 -7.12 -9.63 3.75
CA ILE A 150 -7.00 -11.05 3.41
C ILE A 150 -7.80 -11.91 4.41
N PRO A 151 -8.34 -13.06 4.00
CA PRO A 151 -8.91 -14.04 4.93
C PRO A 151 -7.90 -14.45 6.01
N GLY A 152 -8.36 -14.57 7.26
CA GLY A 152 -7.48 -14.88 8.41
C GLY A 152 -6.65 -13.69 8.93
N GLY A 153 -6.72 -12.54 8.25
CA GLY A 153 -6.09 -11.28 8.66
C GLY A 153 -6.80 -10.54 9.79
N LYS A 154 -6.11 -9.56 10.39
CA LYS A 154 -6.74 -8.58 11.29
C LYS A 154 -7.51 -7.55 10.46
N SER A 155 -8.74 -7.22 10.87
CA SER A 155 -9.57 -6.26 10.13
C SER A 155 -8.91 -4.89 10.00
N GLY A 156 -8.86 -4.36 8.79
CA GLY A 156 -8.20 -3.11 8.41
C GLY A 156 -6.68 -3.19 8.30
N ALA A 157 -6.09 -4.39 8.36
CA ALA A 157 -4.66 -4.59 8.12
C ALA A 157 -4.34 -4.85 6.64
N GLY A 158 -5.35 -5.14 5.82
CA GLY A 158 -5.17 -5.50 4.42
C GLY A 158 -4.34 -6.78 4.25
N VAL A 159 -3.21 -6.67 3.54
CA VAL A 159 -2.22 -7.75 3.38
C VAL A 159 -1.14 -7.73 4.46
N LEU A 160 -1.19 -6.79 5.40
CA LEU A 160 -0.20 -6.68 6.47
C LEU A 160 -0.52 -7.62 7.62
N ARG A 161 0.53 -8.07 8.31
CA ARG A 161 0.40 -8.99 9.44
C ARG A 161 -0.32 -8.39 10.66
N TRP A 162 -0.32 -7.08 10.78
CA TRP A 162 -0.94 -6.31 11.86
C TRP A 162 -1.44 -4.98 11.32
N LYS A 163 -2.36 -4.30 12.03
CA LYS A 163 -2.94 -3.03 11.60
C LYS A 163 -2.21 -1.84 12.22
N PRO A 164 -1.37 -1.09 11.48
CA PRO A 164 -0.89 0.21 11.93
C PRO A 164 -2.08 1.12 12.30
N ASN A 165 -1.97 1.85 13.41
CA ASN A 165 -3.03 2.77 13.83
C ASN A 165 -2.95 4.08 13.05
N ILE A 166 -3.51 4.07 11.84
CA ILE A 166 -3.56 5.22 10.94
C ILE A 166 -5.02 5.62 10.74
N SER A 167 -5.34 6.88 11.03
CA SER A 167 -6.62 7.48 10.64
C SER A 167 -6.49 8.11 9.26
N TRP A 168 -7.48 7.87 8.39
CA TRP A 168 -7.63 8.55 7.09
C TRP A 168 -8.63 9.72 7.16
N SER A 169 -9.21 9.98 8.34
CA SER A 169 -10.16 11.06 8.55
C SER A 169 -9.54 12.44 8.26
N LYS A 170 -10.38 13.46 8.30
CA LYS A 170 -9.97 14.86 8.23
C LYS A 170 -8.90 15.18 9.27
N ASP A 171 -7.77 15.73 8.82
CA ASP A 171 -6.72 16.25 9.71
C ASP A 171 -7.06 17.67 10.19
N ARG A 172 -6.42 18.12 11.28
CA ARG A 172 -6.59 19.49 11.82
C ARG A 172 -5.98 20.53 10.87
N GLY A 173 -6.59 21.71 10.83
CA GLY A 173 -6.12 22.87 10.05
C GLY A 173 -6.77 22.97 8.67
N LYS A 174 -6.31 23.96 7.91
CA LYS A 174 -6.78 24.27 6.56
C LYS A 174 -5.62 24.35 5.58
N GLU A 175 -5.91 24.14 4.31
CA GLU A 175 -4.99 24.40 3.21
C GLU A 175 -5.16 25.82 2.69
N PRO A 176 -4.08 26.43 2.14
CA PRO A 176 -4.20 27.69 1.43
C PRO A 176 -5.07 27.50 0.19
N ASP A 177 -5.63 28.60 -0.31
CA ASP A 177 -6.44 28.59 -1.53
C ASP A 177 -5.65 27.99 -2.71
N ARG A 178 -6.28 27.06 -3.42
CA ARG A 178 -5.71 26.33 -4.55
C ARG A 178 -6.80 26.04 -5.56
N SER A 179 -6.43 25.98 -6.85
CA SER A 179 -7.35 25.72 -7.95
C SER A 179 -8.19 24.45 -7.74
N LYS A 180 -9.47 24.53 -8.15
CA LYS A 180 -10.43 23.43 -8.04
C LYS A 180 -10.08 22.28 -8.98
N GLU A 181 -9.51 22.62 -10.12
CA GLU A 181 -9.14 21.70 -11.19
C GLU A 181 -8.00 20.78 -10.73
N GLN A 182 -7.00 21.34 -10.03
CA GLN A 182 -5.85 20.58 -9.55
C GLN A 182 -6.04 19.98 -8.16
N PHE A 183 -6.91 20.57 -7.32
CA PHE A 183 -7.14 20.13 -5.94
C PHE A 183 -8.65 20.02 -5.59
N PRO A 184 -9.43 19.19 -6.31
CA PRO A 184 -10.89 19.14 -6.15
C PRO A 184 -11.33 18.78 -4.73
N TRP A 185 -10.51 18.05 -3.96
CA TRP A 185 -10.79 17.67 -2.58
C TRP A 185 -10.71 18.81 -1.56
N PHE A 186 -10.26 20.01 -1.94
CA PHE A 186 -10.36 21.21 -1.11
C PHE A 186 -11.66 21.99 -1.34
N TRP A 187 -12.48 21.59 -2.30
CA TRP A 187 -13.67 22.31 -2.72
C TRP A 187 -14.93 21.51 -2.39
N LYS A 188 -15.99 22.20 -1.96
CA LYS A 188 -17.31 21.60 -1.70
C LYS A 188 -18.38 22.56 -2.19
N ASN A 189 -19.32 22.07 -3.01
CA ASN A 189 -20.42 22.87 -3.57
C ASN A 189 -19.98 24.16 -4.29
N GLY A 190 -18.79 24.17 -4.88
CA GLY A 190 -18.25 25.35 -5.58
C GLY A 190 -17.45 26.31 -4.70
N GLU A 191 -17.40 26.09 -3.39
CA GLU A 191 -16.65 26.93 -2.45
C GLU A 191 -15.36 26.25 -2.00
N PHE A 192 -14.29 27.04 -1.85
CA PHE A 192 -13.05 26.57 -1.27
C PHE A 192 -13.23 26.36 0.23
N THR A 193 -13.13 25.10 0.66
CA THR A 193 -13.19 24.74 2.09
C THR A 193 -11.82 24.60 2.71
N GLY A 194 -10.79 24.25 1.92
CA GLY A 194 -9.43 23.97 2.41
C GLY A 194 -9.34 22.81 3.40
N ASP A 195 -10.33 21.91 3.42
CA ASP A 195 -10.38 20.80 4.36
C ASP A 195 -9.27 19.78 4.09
N ARG A 196 -8.57 19.34 5.15
CA ARG A 196 -7.50 18.34 5.05
C ARG A 196 -8.06 16.91 5.01
N ILE A 197 -8.77 16.57 3.93
CA ILE A 197 -9.38 15.25 3.73
C ILE A 197 -8.34 14.29 3.15
N ASN A 198 -8.06 13.18 3.85
CA ASN A 198 -7.14 12.15 3.37
C ASN A 198 -7.85 10.91 2.81
N ASP A 199 -9.11 10.69 3.18
CA ASP A 199 -9.92 9.57 2.68
C ASP A 199 -10.53 9.88 1.30
N VAL A 200 -9.63 10.07 0.33
CA VAL A 200 -9.97 10.33 -1.08
C VAL A 200 -9.29 9.27 -1.93
N HIS A 201 -9.95 8.85 -2.98
CA HIS A 201 -9.42 7.92 -3.99
C HIS A 201 -9.54 8.55 -5.37
N ILE A 202 -8.53 8.35 -6.21
CA ILE A 202 -8.51 8.89 -7.57
C ILE A 202 -8.11 7.76 -8.53
N ALA A 203 -8.99 7.46 -9.49
CA ALA A 203 -8.72 6.48 -10.52
C ALA A 203 -7.49 6.87 -11.37
N ASN A 204 -6.71 5.87 -11.80
CA ASN A 204 -5.54 6.10 -12.65
C ASN A 204 -5.90 6.85 -13.93
N SER A 205 -7.05 6.52 -14.53
CA SER A 205 -7.55 7.18 -15.74
C SER A 205 -7.77 8.69 -15.55
N VAL A 206 -8.18 9.14 -14.36
CA VAL A 206 -8.35 10.57 -14.05
C VAL A 206 -6.98 11.25 -13.92
N LYS A 207 -6.03 10.60 -13.25
CA LYS A 207 -4.65 11.10 -13.10
C LYS A 207 -3.95 11.23 -14.45
N LEU A 208 -4.07 10.23 -15.31
CA LEU A 208 -3.50 10.21 -16.65
C LEU A 208 -4.10 11.32 -17.53
N LYS A 209 -5.43 11.47 -17.56
CA LYS A 209 -6.09 12.58 -18.28
C LYS A 209 -5.63 13.96 -17.80
N ALA A 210 -5.41 14.12 -16.49
CA ALA A 210 -4.89 15.38 -15.95
C ALA A 210 -3.44 15.65 -16.40
N ARG A 211 -2.59 14.61 -16.45
CA ARG A 211 -1.23 14.71 -16.99
C ARG A 211 -1.21 15.07 -18.47
N GLU A 212 -2.08 14.45 -19.27
CA GLU A 212 -2.20 14.75 -20.71
C GLU A 212 -2.59 16.21 -20.94
N ARG A 213 -3.58 16.72 -20.19
CA ARG A 213 -3.96 18.15 -20.25
C ARG A 213 -2.80 19.06 -19.87
N ALA A 214 -2.12 18.78 -18.77
CA ALA A 214 -0.98 19.58 -18.31
C ALA A 214 0.23 19.53 -19.28
N ALA A 215 0.40 18.43 -20.03
CA ALA A 215 1.44 18.31 -21.06
C ALA A 215 1.05 18.96 -22.40
N GLY A 216 -0.26 19.08 -22.66
CA GLY A 216 -0.85 19.68 -23.85
C GLY A 216 -1.14 21.18 -23.75
N ASP A 217 -0.81 21.84 -22.63
CA ASP A 217 -0.85 23.30 -22.46
C ASP A 217 0.54 23.91 -22.75
N PRO A 218 0.85 24.34 -23.98
CA PRO A 218 2.02 25.13 -24.29
C PRO A 218 1.75 26.63 -24.06
N GLU A 219 1.40 27.06 -22.85
CA GLU A 219 1.27 28.50 -22.56
C GLU A 219 1.50 28.83 -21.08
N VAL A 220 2.75 29.17 -20.74
CA VAL A 220 3.09 30.48 -20.15
C VAL A 220 4.49 30.85 -20.63
N ASP A 221 4.57 31.35 -21.86
CA ASP A 221 5.62 32.28 -22.25
C ASP A 221 5.25 33.63 -21.62
N ILE A 222 5.83 33.95 -20.47
CA ILE A 222 5.84 35.32 -19.93
C ILE A 222 7.24 35.90 -20.13
N ASN A 223 7.47 36.37 -21.35
CA ASN A 223 8.29 37.55 -21.55
C ASN A 223 7.36 38.76 -21.71
N VAL A 224 6.96 39.36 -20.58
CA VAL A 224 6.76 40.81 -20.40
C VAL A 224 7.21 41.16 -18.99
#